data_AF-A0A3B5LP30-F1
#
_entry.id   AF-A0A3B5LP30-F1
#
_cell.length_a   1.000
_cell.length_b   1.000
_cell.length_c   1.000
_cell.angle_alpha   90.00
_cell.angle_beta   90.00
_cell.angle_gamma   90.00
#
_symmetry.space_group_name_H-M   'P 1'
#
loop_
_entity.id
_entity.type
_entity.pdbx_description
1 polymer ?
#
loop_
_entity_poly.entity_id
_entity_poly.type
_entity_poly.pdbx_seq_one_letter_code
_entity_poly.pdbx_strand_id
1 'polypeptide(L)'
;MGSSCSNHLGIPPPKGPNHVGCTDFMMDHTAQGSFFRLYYPCQETEKAEKPDWVPNMEYFYGLADFMKINRTWSEKIFEYLFGSYKIPAYMDAPFKSSEKCPVVIFSHGLGAFRTLYSAICVELASQGFIVASVEHRDESASATFYYHEKTEPGPTQESRPKSPSASDRDGLLREWMYYRALKHGESEFPLRNKQVKQRADECILALDKLTQMNSGVAVQNVLQTPFDYTTLENSMDLCRTAVIGHSFGGATVIESLCKEVKFKCGVALDAWMVPLDDEIFPRVKQPIFFINSEKFQWAGNISRMKKLDCTVIDRKMITIRGTVHQSFPDFTFLTGNWIGKLMKLKGEIDPELAIDLSNKATLAFLQRHLRLEKDFNQWDPLIDGQDENLIPGTNVILLQSSM
;
A
#
# COMPACT_ATOMS: atom_id res chain seq x y z
N MET A 1 18.28 33.06 5.96
CA MET A 1 19.13 31.88 6.23
C MET A 1 18.57 30.75 5.36
N GLY A 2 19.40 30.17 4.50
CA GLY A 2 18.97 29.47 3.28
C GLY A 2 18.20 28.18 3.55
N SER A 3 17.04 28.01 2.88
CA SER A 3 16.36 26.73 2.83
C SER A 3 17.14 25.81 1.90
N SER A 4 17.83 24.84 2.49
CA SER A 4 18.41 23.71 1.78
C SER A 4 17.26 22.84 1.28
N CYS A 5 16.67 23.19 0.13
CA CYS A 5 15.89 22.22 -0.63
C CYS A 5 16.89 21.24 -1.23
N SER A 6 17.07 20.11 -0.56
CA SER A 6 17.74 18.94 -1.10
C SER A 6 17.05 18.56 -2.42
N ASN A 7 17.72 18.79 -3.55
CA ASN A 7 17.26 18.43 -4.89
C ASN A 7 17.52 16.94 -5.20
N HIS A 8 17.51 16.06 -4.19
CA HIS A 8 17.74 14.64 -4.41
C HIS A 8 16.42 13.96 -4.79
N LEU A 9 16.27 13.62 -6.07
CA LEU A 9 15.16 12.78 -6.53
C LEU A 9 15.41 11.34 -6.08
N GLY A 10 14.43 10.74 -5.42
CA GLY A 10 14.52 9.39 -4.88
C GLY A 10 13.62 9.21 -3.67
N ILE A 11 13.18 7.98 -3.42
CA ILE A 11 12.37 7.64 -2.25
C ILE A 11 13.22 7.84 -0.99
N PRO A 12 12.74 8.60 0.02
CA PRO A 12 13.53 8.95 1.19
C PRO A 12 13.91 7.69 1.99
N PRO A 13 15.12 7.63 2.57
CA PRO A 13 15.48 6.54 3.45
C PRO A 13 14.60 6.53 4.72
N PRO A 14 14.37 5.36 5.33
CA PRO A 14 13.68 5.29 6.61
C PRO A 14 14.44 6.00 7.73
N LYS A 15 13.71 6.36 8.78
CA LYS A 15 14.21 7.07 9.97
C LYS A 15 14.21 6.21 11.22
N GLY A 16 13.67 5.00 11.16
CA GLY A 16 13.74 4.03 12.26
C GLY A 16 15.12 3.39 12.42
N PRO A 17 15.34 2.70 13.55
CA PRO A 17 16.66 2.17 13.90
C PRO A 17 17.05 0.88 13.14
N ASN A 18 16.12 0.22 12.47
CA ASN A 18 16.38 -1.06 11.80
C ASN A 18 16.67 -0.87 10.31
N HIS A 19 17.63 -1.64 9.77
CA HIS A 19 17.72 -1.87 8.34
C HIS A 19 16.47 -2.63 7.85
N VAL A 20 16.06 -2.37 6.62
CA VAL A 20 14.82 -2.90 6.07
C VAL A 20 15.11 -3.84 4.91
N GLY A 21 14.68 -5.09 5.05
CA GLY A 21 14.63 -6.05 3.97
C GLY A 21 13.28 -6.00 3.26
N CYS A 22 13.23 -6.49 2.03
CA CYS A 22 11.97 -6.78 1.36
C CYS A 22 12.05 -8.00 0.45
N THR A 23 10.92 -8.68 0.27
CA THR A 23 10.78 -9.81 -0.66
C THR A 23 9.34 -9.88 -1.18
N ASP A 24 9.11 -10.60 -2.29
CA ASP A 24 7.78 -10.78 -2.87
C ASP A 24 7.27 -12.21 -2.64
N PHE A 25 6.02 -12.35 -2.23
CA PHE A 25 5.35 -13.64 -2.00
C PHE A 25 4.11 -13.79 -2.86
N MET A 26 3.96 -14.93 -3.57
CA MET A 26 2.73 -15.30 -4.26
C MET A 26 2.26 -16.69 -3.80
N MET A 27 1.06 -16.78 -3.23
CA MET A 27 0.53 -17.96 -2.52
C MET A 27 -1.01 -18.03 -2.54
N ASP A 28 -1.67 -18.89 -3.31
CA ASP A 28 -1.19 -19.79 -4.36
C ASP A 28 -0.88 -19.04 -5.68
N HIS A 29 -0.64 -19.80 -6.76
CA HIS A 29 -0.23 -19.27 -8.05
C HIS A 29 -1.38 -18.62 -8.84
N THR A 30 -2.63 -18.80 -8.43
CA THR A 30 -3.82 -18.38 -9.18
C THR A 30 -4.21 -16.92 -8.91
N ALA A 31 -5.22 -16.39 -9.62
CA ALA A 31 -5.74 -15.03 -9.38
C ALA A 31 -6.40 -14.89 -8.00
N GLN A 32 -6.75 -16.01 -7.36
CA GLN A 32 -7.41 -16.12 -6.06
C GLN A 32 -6.37 -16.26 -4.93
N GLY A 33 -5.11 -16.52 -5.29
CA GLY A 33 -3.99 -16.55 -4.37
C GLY A 33 -3.61 -15.16 -3.85
N SER A 34 -2.93 -15.13 -2.72
CA SER A 34 -2.35 -13.92 -2.13
C SER A 34 -1.10 -13.49 -2.89
N PHE A 35 -0.91 -12.18 -3.09
CA PHE A 35 0.34 -11.61 -3.60
C PHE A 35 0.63 -10.33 -2.85
N PHE A 36 1.82 -10.26 -2.27
CA PHE A 36 2.24 -9.08 -1.53
C PHE A 36 3.75 -8.93 -1.56
N ARG A 37 4.19 -7.69 -1.37
CA ARG A 37 5.57 -7.38 -1.01
C ARG A 37 5.66 -7.29 0.50
N LEU A 38 6.54 -8.09 1.09
CA LEU A 38 6.84 -8.03 2.52
C LEU A 38 7.99 -7.05 2.75
N TYR A 39 7.84 -6.17 3.74
CA TYR A 39 8.90 -5.32 4.28
C TYR A 39 9.11 -5.65 5.76
N TYR A 40 10.35 -5.78 6.18
CA TYR A 40 10.67 -6.30 7.52
C TYR A 40 12.04 -5.82 8.02
N PRO A 41 12.27 -5.77 9.34
CA PRO A 41 13.59 -5.60 9.93
C PRO A 41 14.56 -6.69 9.47
N CYS A 42 15.72 -6.31 8.94
CA CYS A 42 16.71 -7.26 8.41
C CYS A 42 18.09 -7.11 9.05
N GLN A 43 18.95 -8.11 8.83
CA GLN A 43 20.37 -8.00 9.11
C GLN A 43 20.99 -6.96 8.19
N GLU A 44 21.97 -6.21 8.69
CA GLU A 44 22.76 -5.33 7.83
C GLU A 44 23.57 -6.20 6.85
N THR A 45 23.44 -5.89 5.57
CA THR A 45 24.11 -6.63 4.51
C THR A 45 24.73 -5.64 3.53
N GLU A 46 26.05 -5.46 3.61
CA GLU A 46 26.80 -4.58 2.68
C GLU A 46 26.67 -5.00 1.20
N LYS A 47 26.26 -6.25 0.95
CA LYS A 47 26.17 -6.85 -0.39
C LYS A 47 24.75 -6.98 -0.96
N ALA A 48 23.70 -6.68 -0.20
CA ALA A 48 22.35 -6.91 -0.70
C ALA A 48 21.94 -5.81 -1.69
N GLU A 49 21.36 -6.24 -2.81
CA GLU A 49 20.89 -5.34 -3.86
C GLU A 49 19.65 -4.56 -3.38
N LYS A 50 19.58 -3.28 -3.76
CA LYS A 50 18.35 -2.51 -3.62
C LYS A 50 17.43 -2.82 -4.81
N PRO A 51 16.18 -3.27 -4.57
CA PRO A 51 15.30 -3.67 -5.67
C PRO A 51 14.77 -2.44 -6.42
N ASP A 52 14.45 -2.66 -7.69
CA ASP A 52 13.77 -1.65 -8.51
C ASP A 52 12.43 -1.26 -7.88
N TRP A 53 12.10 0.02 -8.00
CA TRP A 53 10.82 0.56 -7.56
C TRP A 53 9.64 -0.05 -8.33
N VAL A 54 9.79 -0.19 -9.65
CA VAL A 54 8.84 -0.88 -10.52
C VAL A 54 9.58 -2.02 -11.22
N PRO A 55 9.35 -3.29 -10.82
CA PRO A 55 10.25 -4.38 -11.19
C PRO A 55 10.03 -4.95 -12.60
N ASN A 56 8.91 -4.66 -13.27
CA ASN A 56 8.54 -5.25 -14.56
C ASN A 56 7.90 -4.16 -15.46
N MET A 57 8.13 -4.23 -16.77
CA MET A 57 7.68 -3.20 -17.71
C MET A 57 6.14 -3.13 -17.84
N GLU A 58 5.45 -4.25 -17.62
CA GLU A 58 4.00 -4.33 -17.74
C GLU A 58 3.26 -3.48 -16.70
N TYR A 59 3.88 -3.19 -15.55
CA TYR A 59 3.35 -2.20 -14.62
C TYR A 59 3.33 -0.79 -15.23
N PHE A 60 4.34 -0.42 -16.01
CA PHE A 60 4.34 0.86 -16.75
C PHE A 60 3.29 0.88 -17.86
N TYR A 61 3.05 -0.25 -18.54
CA TYR A 61 1.92 -0.37 -19.48
C TYR A 61 0.57 -0.17 -18.77
N GLY A 62 0.38 -0.80 -17.61
CA GLY A 62 -0.82 -0.63 -16.81
C GLY A 62 -1.01 0.80 -16.30
N LEU A 63 0.08 1.49 -15.94
CA LEU A 63 0.03 2.92 -15.58
C LEU A 63 -0.35 3.78 -16.78
N ALA A 64 0.21 3.50 -17.97
CA ALA A 64 -0.15 4.18 -19.20
C ALA A 64 -1.65 4.04 -19.51
N ASP A 65 -2.18 2.82 -19.41
CA ASP A 65 -3.61 2.55 -19.64
C ASP A 65 -4.50 3.28 -18.64
N PHE A 66 -4.14 3.25 -17.36
CA PHE A 66 -4.86 3.94 -16.30
C PHE A 66 -4.89 5.46 -16.54
N MET A 67 -3.76 6.03 -16.97
CA MET A 67 -3.63 7.45 -17.33
C MET A 67 -4.18 7.79 -18.72
N LYS A 68 -4.66 6.80 -19.49
CA LYS A 68 -5.13 6.93 -20.87
C LYS A 68 -4.06 7.50 -21.83
N ILE A 69 -2.81 7.12 -21.61
CA ILE A 69 -1.65 7.47 -22.44
C ILE A 69 -1.32 6.30 -23.38
N ASN A 70 -0.85 6.58 -24.59
CA ASN A 70 -0.45 5.55 -25.54
C ASN A 70 0.78 4.76 -25.03
N ARG A 71 0.64 3.43 -24.93
CA ARG A 71 1.68 2.51 -24.42
C ARG A 71 3.04 2.66 -25.09
N THR A 72 3.07 2.81 -26.42
CA THR A 72 4.32 2.85 -27.22
C THR A 72 5.16 4.10 -26.93
N TRP A 73 4.50 5.23 -26.68
CA TRP A 73 5.19 6.47 -26.31
C TRP A 73 5.55 6.49 -24.82
N SER A 74 4.68 5.93 -23.98
CA SER A 74 4.88 5.93 -22.53
C SER A 74 5.99 5.00 -22.05
N GLU A 75 6.26 3.89 -22.76
CA GLU A 75 7.33 2.96 -22.40
C GLU A 75 8.69 3.67 -22.26
N LYS A 76 9.12 4.35 -23.32
CA LYS A 76 10.39 5.09 -23.35
C LYS A 76 10.42 6.22 -22.32
N ILE A 77 9.28 6.87 -22.09
CA ILE A 77 9.17 7.98 -21.12
C ILE A 77 9.29 7.43 -19.70
N PHE A 78 8.55 6.38 -19.36
CA PHE A 78 8.54 5.81 -18.02
C PHE A 78 9.85 5.10 -17.70
N GLU A 79 10.44 4.38 -18.65
CA GLU A 79 11.76 3.78 -18.48
C GLU A 79 12.83 4.86 -18.25
N TYR A 80 12.83 5.92 -19.07
CA TYR A 80 13.76 7.03 -18.93
C TYR A 80 13.59 7.79 -17.60
N LEU A 81 12.35 8.05 -17.20
CA LEU A 81 12.06 8.84 -15.99
C LEU A 81 12.18 8.03 -14.71
N PHE A 82 11.81 6.75 -14.73
CA PHE A 82 11.60 5.97 -13.51
C PHE A 82 12.28 4.60 -13.47
N GLY A 83 12.75 4.07 -14.60
CA GLY A 83 13.27 2.70 -14.70
C GLY A 83 14.52 2.43 -13.85
N SER A 84 15.25 3.47 -13.43
CA SER A 84 16.47 3.36 -12.63
C SER A 84 16.27 3.60 -11.13
N TYR A 85 15.06 3.98 -10.69
CA TYR A 85 14.84 4.22 -9.26
C TYR A 85 14.76 2.91 -8.50
N LYS A 86 15.56 2.85 -7.42
CA LYS A 86 15.54 1.78 -6.43
C LYS A 86 14.81 2.24 -5.18
N ILE A 87 14.28 1.29 -4.41
CA ILE A 87 13.72 1.58 -3.09
C ILE A 87 14.78 1.45 -1.99
N PRO A 88 14.66 2.16 -0.86
CA PRO A 88 15.63 2.12 0.24
C PRO A 88 15.45 0.88 1.14
N ALA A 89 15.43 -0.31 0.53
CA ALA A 89 15.35 -1.61 1.20
C ALA A 89 16.31 -2.61 0.54
N TYR A 90 16.59 -3.72 1.22
CA TYR A 90 17.49 -4.77 0.76
C TYR A 90 16.71 -6.00 0.31
N MET A 91 16.82 -6.36 -0.97
CA MET A 91 16.08 -7.50 -1.53
C MET A 91 16.55 -8.82 -0.89
N ASP A 92 15.59 -9.62 -0.42
CA ASP A 92 15.79 -10.94 0.17
C ASP A 92 16.80 -11.01 1.32
N ALA A 93 17.10 -9.88 1.96
CA ALA A 93 18.01 -9.83 3.11
C ALA A 93 17.45 -10.70 4.26
N PRO A 94 18.31 -11.38 5.05
CA PRO A 94 17.86 -12.20 6.16
C PRO A 94 17.07 -11.40 7.19
N PHE A 95 15.93 -11.94 7.63
CA PHE A 95 15.13 -11.33 8.69
C PHE A 95 15.94 -11.22 10.00
N LYS A 96 15.76 -10.11 10.73
CA LYS A 96 16.35 -9.91 12.05
C LYS A 96 15.44 -9.08 12.93
N SER A 97 14.92 -9.68 13.99
CA SER A 97 14.31 -8.94 15.09
C SER A 97 14.69 -9.54 16.43
N SER A 98 14.92 -8.70 17.43
CA SER A 98 15.11 -9.11 18.82
C SER A 98 13.79 -9.42 19.54
N GLU A 99 12.67 -8.97 18.97
CA GLU A 99 11.32 -9.05 19.56
C GLU A 99 10.31 -9.50 18.51
N LYS A 100 9.13 -9.95 18.95
CA LYS A 100 8.03 -10.22 18.01
C LYS A 100 7.54 -8.92 17.39
N CYS A 101 7.47 -8.88 16.06
CA CYS A 101 7.09 -7.69 15.32
C CYS A 101 5.55 -7.57 15.24
N PRO A 102 4.97 -6.39 15.52
CA PRO A 102 3.59 -6.11 15.11
C PRO A 102 3.45 -6.20 13.58
N VAL A 103 2.25 -6.52 13.12
CA VAL A 103 1.96 -6.78 11.71
C VAL A 103 1.07 -5.69 11.11
N VAL A 104 1.42 -5.20 9.93
CA VAL A 104 0.60 -4.29 9.14
C VAL A 104 0.29 -4.92 7.78
N ILE A 105 -0.99 -4.96 7.42
CA ILE A 105 -1.41 -5.21 6.03
C ILE A 105 -1.63 -3.86 5.36
N PHE A 106 -0.95 -3.61 4.24
CA PHE A 106 -1.07 -2.37 3.48
C PHE A 106 -1.85 -2.60 2.18
N SER A 107 -2.82 -1.73 1.89
CA SER A 107 -3.66 -1.77 0.69
C SER A 107 -3.43 -0.54 -0.20
N HIS A 108 -3.07 -0.77 -1.47
CA HIS A 108 -2.81 0.31 -2.43
C HIS A 108 -4.08 1.03 -2.90
N GLY A 109 -3.93 2.20 -3.53
CA GLY A 109 -5.03 2.92 -4.22
C GLY A 109 -5.41 2.36 -5.59
N LEU A 110 -6.46 2.92 -6.20
CA LEU A 110 -6.85 2.59 -7.58
C LEU A 110 -5.73 2.98 -8.57
N GLY A 111 -5.41 2.11 -9.52
CA GLY A 111 -4.34 2.31 -10.50
C GLY A 111 -2.92 2.17 -9.92
N ALA A 112 -2.79 1.86 -8.63
CA ALA A 112 -1.51 1.54 -8.01
C ALA A 112 -1.27 0.01 -7.97
N PHE A 113 -0.18 -0.41 -7.36
CA PHE A 113 0.18 -1.81 -7.12
C PHE A 113 1.15 -1.89 -5.93
N ARG A 114 1.58 -3.09 -5.52
CA ARG A 114 2.21 -3.33 -4.21
C ARG A 114 3.49 -2.53 -3.92
N THR A 115 4.17 -2.03 -4.94
CA THR A 115 5.50 -1.38 -4.79
C THR A 115 5.46 0.15 -4.73
N LEU A 116 4.29 0.78 -4.88
CA LEU A 116 4.17 2.25 -5.02
C LEU A 116 4.02 3.02 -3.70
N TYR A 117 4.19 2.35 -2.56
CA TYR A 117 4.07 2.93 -1.21
C TYR A 117 5.27 2.53 -0.34
N SER A 118 6.43 2.36 -0.96
CA SER A 118 7.64 1.92 -0.27
C SER A 118 8.13 2.93 0.76
N ALA A 119 7.93 4.25 0.56
CA ALA A 119 8.26 5.26 1.57
C ALA A 119 7.55 5.01 2.92
N ILE A 120 6.29 4.58 2.89
CA ILE A 120 5.51 4.26 4.09
C ILE A 120 5.90 2.88 4.63
N CYS A 121 5.95 1.88 3.75
CA CYS A 121 6.19 0.49 4.19
C CYS A 121 7.60 0.31 4.76
N VAL A 122 8.60 0.97 4.17
CA VAL A 122 9.98 0.94 4.64
C VAL A 122 10.13 1.72 5.95
N GLU A 123 9.47 2.87 6.12
CA GLU A 123 9.47 3.58 7.40
C GLU A 123 8.88 2.70 8.51
N LEU A 124 7.70 2.13 8.32
CA LEU A 124 7.10 1.22 9.31
C LEU A 124 8.00 0.02 9.61
N ALA A 125 8.58 -0.61 8.59
CA ALA A 125 9.48 -1.74 8.81
C ALA A 125 10.75 -1.35 9.59
N SER A 126 11.32 -0.16 9.32
CA SER A 126 12.47 0.34 10.06
C SER A 126 12.18 0.58 11.55
N GLN A 127 10.90 0.80 11.89
CA GLN A 127 10.40 0.98 13.25
C GLN A 127 10.04 -0.35 13.94
N GLY A 128 10.31 -1.50 13.31
CA GLY A 128 10.14 -2.82 13.89
C GLY A 128 8.86 -3.54 13.51
N PHE A 129 8.12 -3.06 12.50
CA PHE A 129 6.91 -3.73 12.00
C PHE A 129 7.24 -4.72 10.88
N ILE A 130 6.43 -5.77 10.73
CA ILE A 130 6.35 -6.55 9.48
C ILE A 130 5.18 -5.99 8.67
N VAL A 131 5.44 -5.55 7.44
CA VAL A 131 4.44 -4.91 6.57
C VAL A 131 4.24 -5.74 5.30
N ALA A 132 3.03 -6.24 5.07
CA ALA A 132 2.67 -6.89 3.81
C ALA A 132 1.83 -5.93 2.94
N SER A 133 2.45 -5.38 1.90
CA SER A 133 1.79 -4.56 0.88
C SER A 133 1.13 -5.46 -0.16
N VAL A 134 -0.19 -5.58 -0.10
CA VAL A 134 -0.98 -6.50 -0.94
C VAL A 134 -1.13 -5.93 -2.34
N GLU A 135 -0.96 -6.77 -3.36
CA GLU A 135 -1.36 -6.49 -4.72
C GLU A 135 -2.75 -7.07 -5.00
N HIS A 136 -3.70 -6.20 -5.30
CA HIS A 136 -5.10 -6.59 -5.43
C HIS A 136 -5.42 -7.12 -6.83
N ARG A 137 -6.22 -8.20 -6.91
CA ARG A 137 -6.61 -8.90 -8.15
C ARG A 137 -8.06 -8.64 -8.51
N ASP A 138 -8.55 -7.50 -8.06
CA ASP A 138 -9.90 -6.99 -8.26
C ASP A 138 -10.00 -6.14 -9.54
N GLU A 139 -8.98 -6.16 -10.41
CA GLU A 139 -8.82 -5.27 -11.57
C GLU A 139 -8.73 -3.77 -11.19
N SER A 140 -8.44 -3.45 -9.92
CA SER A 140 -8.14 -2.07 -9.48
C SER A 140 -6.68 -1.68 -9.68
N ALA A 141 -5.77 -2.65 -9.67
CA ALA A 141 -4.35 -2.42 -9.92
C ALA A 141 -4.11 -2.02 -11.37
N SER A 142 -3.13 -1.12 -11.62
CA SER A 142 -2.76 -0.75 -13.00
C SER A 142 -2.36 -1.97 -13.82
N ALA A 143 -1.55 -2.83 -13.22
CA ALA A 143 -1.32 -4.19 -13.65
C ALA A 143 -1.03 -5.06 -12.42
N THR A 144 -1.29 -6.36 -12.55
CA THR A 144 -0.84 -7.43 -11.66
C THR A 144 -0.65 -8.69 -12.48
N PHE A 145 -0.08 -9.73 -11.89
CA PHE A 145 0.03 -11.02 -12.56
C PHE A 145 -0.25 -12.17 -11.60
N TYR A 146 -0.49 -13.31 -12.22
CA TYR A 146 -0.66 -14.61 -11.60
C TYR A 146 -0.22 -15.67 -12.62
N TYR A 147 -0.37 -16.94 -12.29
CA TYR A 147 -0.01 -18.06 -13.15
C TYR A 147 -1.21 -18.97 -13.38
N HIS A 148 -1.17 -19.70 -14.49
CA HIS A 148 -2.03 -20.85 -14.75
C HIS A 148 -1.22 -22.04 -15.19
N GLU A 149 -1.76 -23.24 -14.98
CA GLU A 149 -1.16 -24.48 -15.48
C GLU A 149 -1.19 -24.53 -17.01
N LYS A 150 -0.08 -24.98 -17.61
CA LYS A 150 0.02 -25.31 -19.03
C LYS A 150 -0.89 -26.51 -19.30
N THR A 151 -2.05 -26.29 -19.92
CA THR A 151 -2.82 -27.39 -20.50
C THR A 151 -1.98 -28.07 -21.59
N GLU A 152 -1.79 -29.39 -21.51
CA GLU A 152 -1.17 -30.15 -22.60
C GLU A 152 -1.92 -29.87 -23.91
N PRO A 153 -1.23 -29.51 -25.00
CA PRO A 153 -1.91 -29.30 -26.26
C PRO A 153 -2.52 -30.63 -26.72
N GLY A 154 -3.85 -30.69 -26.81
CA GLY A 154 -4.51 -31.70 -27.63
C GLY A 154 -3.94 -31.68 -29.06
N PRO A 155 -3.98 -32.80 -29.80
CA PRO A 155 -3.23 -32.94 -31.04
C PRO A 155 -3.87 -32.06 -32.12
N THR A 156 -3.41 -30.82 -32.29
CA THR A 156 -3.55 -30.07 -33.55
C THR A 156 -2.82 -28.72 -33.55
N GLN A 157 -2.01 -28.56 -34.60
CA GLN A 157 -1.50 -27.35 -35.25
C GLN A 157 -0.22 -26.69 -34.73
N GLU A 158 0.88 -27.12 -35.37
CA GLU A 158 2.04 -26.35 -35.83
C GLU A 158 2.54 -25.22 -34.93
N SER A 159 3.38 -25.60 -33.97
CA SER A 159 4.20 -24.70 -33.18
C SER A 159 5.29 -24.03 -34.03
N ARG A 160 5.17 -22.70 -34.26
CA ARG A 160 6.36 -21.86 -34.47
C ARG A 160 7.17 -21.82 -33.18
N PRO A 161 8.51 -21.88 -33.22
CA PRO A 161 9.33 -21.79 -32.02
C PRO A 161 9.27 -20.36 -31.49
N LYS A 162 8.49 -20.13 -30.43
CA LYS A 162 8.69 -18.97 -29.55
C LYS A 162 9.79 -19.38 -28.57
N SER A 163 10.88 -18.61 -28.55
CA SER A 163 11.92 -18.74 -27.53
C SER A 163 11.27 -18.74 -26.13
N PRO A 164 11.69 -19.62 -25.20
CA PRO A 164 11.18 -19.58 -23.84
C PRO A 164 11.54 -18.22 -23.23
N SER A 165 10.54 -17.39 -22.94
CA SER A 165 10.74 -16.22 -22.10
C SER A 165 11.02 -16.70 -20.69
N ALA A 166 11.83 -15.95 -19.93
CA ALA A 166 12.10 -16.20 -18.51
C ALA A 166 10.85 -16.19 -17.60
N SER A 167 9.65 -16.04 -18.18
CA SER A 167 8.33 -16.06 -17.55
C SER A 167 7.75 -17.46 -17.33
N ASP A 168 8.26 -18.47 -18.03
CA ASP A 168 7.73 -19.82 -18.02
C ASP A 168 8.43 -20.64 -16.93
N ARG A 169 7.77 -20.79 -15.77
CA ARG A 169 8.22 -21.72 -14.72
C ARG A 169 7.59 -23.08 -14.97
N ASP A 170 8.19 -24.15 -14.45
CA ASP A 170 7.78 -25.55 -14.63
C ASP A 170 6.24 -25.72 -14.68
N GLY A 171 5.68 -25.93 -15.87
CA GLY A 171 4.25 -26.13 -16.07
C GLY A 171 3.35 -24.90 -15.83
N LEU A 172 3.87 -23.72 -15.52
CA LEU A 172 3.10 -22.50 -15.22
C LEU A 172 3.37 -21.38 -16.24
N LEU A 173 2.29 -20.76 -16.73
CA LEU A 173 2.32 -19.59 -17.61
C LEU A 173 1.91 -18.34 -16.84
N ARG A 174 2.76 -17.31 -16.85
CA ARG A 174 2.42 -16.00 -16.27
C ARG A 174 1.37 -15.30 -17.12
N GLU A 175 0.29 -14.87 -16.49
CA GLU A 175 -0.75 -14.04 -17.11
C GLU A 175 -0.83 -12.68 -16.40
N TRP A 176 -0.84 -11.61 -17.19
CA TRP A 176 -1.01 -10.24 -16.71
C TRP A 176 -2.49 -9.85 -16.73
N MET A 177 -2.95 -9.33 -15.59
CA MET A 177 -4.26 -8.70 -15.41
C MET A 177 -4.06 -7.19 -15.32
N TYR A 178 -4.83 -6.43 -16.10
CA TYR A 178 -4.72 -4.97 -16.17
C TYR A 178 -5.93 -4.27 -15.56
N TYR A 179 -5.77 -2.99 -15.24
CA TYR A 179 -6.84 -2.14 -14.74
C TYR A 179 -8.10 -2.18 -15.62
N ARG A 180 -9.26 -2.42 -15.00
CA ARG A 180 -10.57 -2.31 -15.65
C ARG A 180 -11.14 -0.91 -15.47
N ALA A 181 -11.12 -0.12 -16.54
CA ALA A 181 -11.82 1.15 -16.60
C ALA A 181 -13.34 0.98 -16.52
N LEU A 182 -14.03 1.98 -15.96
CA LEU A 182 -15.50 2.06 -16.02
C LEU A 182 -15.95 2.11 -17.48
N LYS A 183 -16.90 1.24 -17.83
CA LYS A 183 -17.48 1.22 -19.17
C LYS A 183 -18.45 2.38 -19.34
N HIS A 184 -18.65 2.82 -20.58
CA HIS A 184 -19.64 3.87 -20.88
C HIS A 184 -21.04 3.41 -20.43
N GLY A 185 -21.72 4.23 -19.62
CA GLY A 185 -23.04 3.92 -19.05
C GLY A 185 -23.04 2.98 -17.85
N GLU A 186 -21.87 2.48 -17.40
CA GLU A 186 -21.77 1.65 -16.19
C GLU A 186 -21.80 2.51 -14.93
N SER A 187 -22.62 2.12 -13.95
CA SER A 187 -22.63 2.76 -12.63
C SER A 187 -21.34 2.39 -11.87
N GLU A 188 -20.69 3.39 -11.28
CA GLU A 188 -19.43 3.18 -10.57
C GLU A 188 -19.60 2.34 -9.30
N PHE A 189 -20.65 2.61 -8.53
CA PHE A 189 -20.81 2.02 -7.20
C PHE A 189 -20.85 0.49 -7.20
N PRO A 190 -21.67 -0.21 -8.01
CA PRO A 190 -21.72 -1.68 -7.99
C PRO A 190 -20.37 -2.34 -8.31
N LEU A 191 -19.61 -1.78 -9.26
CA LEU A 191 -18.27 -2.28 -9.59
C LEU A 191 -17.31 -2.07 -8.42
N ARG A 192 -17.22 -0.83 -7.92
CA ARG A 192 -16.26 -0.49 -6.86
C ARG A 192 -16.60 -1.16 -5.53
N ASN A 193 -17.87 -1.37 -5.24
CA ASN A 193 -18.32 -2.10 -4.07
C ASN A 193 -17.96 -3.59 -4.15
N LYS A 194 -18.13 -4.24 -5.31
CA LYS A 194 -17.64 -5.60 -5.51
C LYS A 194 -16.13 -5.68 -5.30
N GLN A 195 -15.39 -4.73 -5.86
CA GLN A 195 -13.94 -4.62 -5.72
C GLN A 195 -13.51 -4.44 -4.26
N VAL A 196 -14.10 -3.50 -3.50
CA VAL A 196 -13.69 -3.27 -2.09
C VAL A 196 -13.92 -4.50 -1.20
N LYS A 197 -14.98 -5.26 -1.46
CA LYS A 197 -15.27 -6.51 -0.76
C LYS A 197 -14.19 -7.55 -1.04
N GLN A 198 -13.80 -7.71 -2.30
CA GLN A 198 -12.69 -8.58 -2.70
C GLN A 198 -11.36 -8.12 -2.08
N ARG A 199 -11.05 -6.82 -2.11
CA ARG A 199 -9.82 -6.27 -1.54
C ARG A 199 -9.69 -6.56 -0.05
N ALA A 200 -10.79 -6.47 0.69
CA ALA A 200 -10.81 -6.82 2.11
C ALA A 200 -10.55 -8.32 2.32
N ASP A 201 -11.13 -9.19 1.49
CA ASP A 201 -10.88 -10.63 1.52
C ASP A 201 -9.40 -10.95 1.19
N GLU A 202 -8.79 -10.23 0.25
CA GLU A 202 -7.36 -10.36 -0.09
C GLU A 202 -6.44 -9.87 1.05
N CYS A 203 -6.81 -8.81 1.78
CA CYS A 203 -6.10 -8.36 2.98
C CYS A 203 -6.17 -9.41 4.10
N ILE A 204 -7.34 -10.02 4.31
CA ILE A 204 -7.53 -11.09 5.30
C ILE A 204 -6.72 -12.33 4.88
N LEU A 205 -6.75 -12.70 3.60
CA LEU A 205 -5.96 -13.81 3.08
C LEU A 205 -4.45 -13.59 3.28
N ALA A 206 -3.95 -12.38 3.03
CA ALA A 206 -2.55 -12.05 3.31
C ALA A 206 -2.21 -12.22 4.80
N LEU A 207 -3.07 -11.75 5.71
CA LEU A 207 -2.90 -11.95 7.15
C LEU A 207 -2.91 -13.44 7.53
N ASP A 208 -3.78 -14.24 6.92
CA ASP A 208 -3.82 -15.69 7.15
C ASP A 208 -2.54 -16.38 6.65
N LYS A 209 -1.96 -15.95 5.51
CA LYS A 209 -0.66 -16.45 5.05
C LYS A 209 0.48 -16.06 5.99
N LEU A 210 0.49 -14.82 6.50
CA LEU A 210 1.45 -14.41 7.54
C LEU A 210 1.28 -15.25 8.81
N THR A 211 0.04 -15.54 9.21
CA THR A 211 -0.27 -16.38 10.37
C THR A 211 0.25 -17.81 10.19
N GLN A 212 0.10 -18.39 9.00
CA GLN A 212 0.64 -19.70 8.65
C GLN A 212 2.16 -19.73 8.78
N MET A 213 2.87 -18.78 8.16
CA MET A 213 4.33 -18.67 8.26
C MET A 213 4.79 -18.51 9.72
N ASN A 214 4.12 -17.65 10.50
CA ASN A 214 4.43 -17.44 11.90
C ASN A 214 4.24 -18.70 12.77
N SER A 215 3.35 -19.62 12.35
CA SER A 215 3.10 -20.89 13.04
C SER A 215 4.00 -22.06 12.59
N GLY A 216 4.94 -21.82 11.67
CA GLY A 216 5.81 -22.86 11.11
C GLY A 216 5.14 -23.75 10.06
N VAL A 217 3.93 -23.40 9.61
CA VAL A 217 3.27 -24.11 8.50
C VAL A 217 4.02 -23.79 7.21
N ALA A 218 4.46 -24.83 6.51
CA ALA A 218 5.14 -24.69 5.23
C ALA A 218 4.23 -23.97 4.23
N VAL A 219 4.77 -22.92 3.60
CA VAL A 219 4.09 -22.19 2.53
C VAL A 219 4.90 -22.28 1.24
N GLN A 220 4.22 -22.42 0.12
CA GLN A 220 4.89 -22.48 -1.18
C GLN A 220 4.85 -21.10 -1.84
N ASN A 221 5.95 -20.36 -1.74
CA ASN A 221 6.12 -19.12 -2.52
C ASN A 221 6.40 -19.48 -3.98
N VAL A 222 5.44 -19.23 -4.86
CA VAL A 222 5.51 -19.53 -6.31
C VAL A 222 6.66 -18.76 -6.98
N LEU A 223 7.08 -17.63 -6.40
CA LEU A 223 8.18 -16.82 -6.92
C LEU A 223 9.57 -17.39 -6.60
N GLN A 224 9.69 -18.39 -5.71
CA GLN A 224 10.95 -19.05 -5.32
C GLN A 224 12.08 -18.06 -5.03
N THR A 225 11.77 -17.03 -4.24
CA THR A 225 12.75 -16.03 -3.81
C THR A 225 13.85 -16.68 -2.95
N PRO A 226 15.10 -16.20 -2.99
CA PRO A 226 16.17 -16.67 -2.10
C PRO A 226 15.92 -16.45 -0.61
N PHE A 227 14.94 -15.61 -0.25
CA PHE A 227 14.59 -15.33 1.14
C PHE A 227 14.13 -16.60 1.89
N ASP A 228 14.82 -16.89 3.00
CA ASP A 228 14.44 -17.97 3.91
C ASP A 228 13.27 -17.53 4.81
N TYR A 229 12.05 -17.81 4.36
CA TYR A 229 10.84 -17.45 5.09
C TYR A 229 10.67 -18.21 6.41
N THR A 230 11.41 -19.30 6.65
CA THR A 230 11.32 -20.05 7.92
C THR A 230 11.83 -19.22 9.10
N THR A 231 12.68 -18.23 8.83
CA THR A 231 13.12 -17.23 9.82
C THR A 231 11.98 -16.35 10.35
N LEU A 232 10.80 -16.37 9.72
CA LEU A 232 9.59 -15.70 10.20
C LEU A 232 8.77 -16.55 11.19
N GLU A 233 9.15 -17.80 11.45
CA GLU A 233 8.47 -18.63 12.45
C GLU A 233 8.57 -17.97 13.84
N ASN A 234 7.44 -17.85 14.52
CA ASN A 234 7.31 -17.27 15.85
C ASN A 234 7.87 -15.83 15.96
N SER A 235 7.98 -15.10 14.85
CA SER A 235 8.54 -13.74 14.82
C SER A 235 7.48 -12.62 14.81
N MET A 236 6.20 -12.95 14.59
CA MET A 236 5.11 -11.97 14.50
C MET A 236 4.25 -11.97 15.78
N ASP A 237 3.94 -10.77 16.27
CA ASP A 237 2.91 -10.55 17.29
C ASP A 237 1.55 -10.33 16.61
N LEU A 238 0.84 -11.43 16.38
CA LEU A 238 -0.49 -11.43 15.75
C LEU A 238 -1.60 -10.88 16.65
N CYS A 239 -1.31 -10.56 17.92
CA CYS A 239 -2.26 -9.79 18.75
C CYS A 239 -2.19 -8.28 18.42
N ARG A 240 -1.13 -7.85 17.73
CA ARG A 240 -0.83 -6.46 17.37
C ARG A 240 -0.84 -6.29 15.86
N THR A 241 -2.01 -6.50 15.26
CA THR A 241 -2.22 -6.40 13.81
C THR A 241 -3.03 -5.17 13.44
N ALA A 242 -2.59 -4.43 12.42
CA ALA A 242 -3.31 -3.29 11.86
C ALA A 242 -3.47 -3.41 10.34
N VAL A 243 -4.40 -2.64 9.79
CA VAL A 243 -4.58 -2.48 8.33
C VAL A 243 -4.45 -1.01 7.95
N ILE A 244 -3.65 -0.71 6.93
CA ILE A 244 -3.40 0.65 6.44
C ILE A 244 -3.69 0.67 4.94
N GLY A 245 -4.16 1.78 4.41
CA GLY A 245 -4.32 1.88 2.97
C GLY A 245 -4.60 3.27 2.48
N HIS A 246 -4.26 3.52 1.22
CA HIS A 246 -4.39 4.82 0.57
C HIS A 246 -5.53 4.83 -0.46
N SER A 247 -6.31 5.90 -0.50
CA SER A 247 -7.37 6.10 -1.51
C SER A 247 -8.39 4.96 -1.48
N PHE A 248 -8.48 4.14 -2.53
CA PHE A 248 -9.27 2.91 -2.53
C PHE A 248 -8.83 1.92 -1.42
N GLY A 249 -7.54 1.89 -1.09
CA GLY A 249 -7.01 1.19 0.07
C GLY A 249 -7.53 1.73 1.40
N GLY A 250 -7.84 3.04 1.49
CA GLY A 250 -8.49 3.61 2.67
C GLY A 250 -9.93 3.13 2.86
N ALA A 251 -10.67 2.90 1.76
CA ALA A 251 -11.95 2.20 1.85
C ALA A 251 -11.78 0.73 2.22
N THR A 252 -10.74 0.08 1.70
CA THR A 252 -10.41 -1.32 2.02
C THR A 252 -10.09 -1.50 3.50
N VAL A 253 -9.41 -0.54 4.14
CA VAL A 253 -9.20 -0.51 5.61
C VAL A 253 -10.54 -0.65 6.34
N ILE A 254 -11.54 0.14 5.96
CA ILE A 254 -12.84 0.16 6.62
C ILE A 254 -13.59 -1.16 6.43
N GLU A 255 -13.61 -1.68 5.20
CA GLU A 255 -14.24 -2.97 4.89
C GLU A 255 -13.53 -4.13 5.60
N SER A 256 -12.20 -4.15 5.64
CA SER A 256 -11.39 -5.14 6.36
C SER A 256 -11.66 -5.13 7.86
N LEU A 257 -11.75 -3.94 8.48
CA LEU A 257 -12.09 -3.84 9.90
C LEU A 257 -13.52 -4.31 10.20
N CYS A 258 -14.44 -4.10 9.26
CA CYS A 258 -15.81 -4.62 9.37
C CYS A 258 -15.86 -6.15 9.29
N LYS A 259 -15.00 -6.77 8.48
CA LYS A 259 -14.99 -8.23 8.23
C LYS A 259 -14.14 -9.02 9.22
N GLU A 260 -13.04 -8.46 9.72
CA GLU A 260 -12.03 -9.21 10.48
C GLU A 260 -11.63 -8.50 11.78
N VAL A 261 -11.81 -9.21 12.90
CA VAL A 261 -11.56 -8.75 14.28
C VAL A 261 -10.11 -8.89 14.72
N LYS A 262 -9.29 -9.64 13.97
CA LYS A 262 -7.84 -9.73 14.18
C LYS A 262 -7.16 -8.38 13.96
N PHE A 263 -7.62 -7.59 12.99
CA PHE A 263 -7.20 -6.19 12.84
C PHE A 263 -7.69 -5.38 14.05
N LYS A 264 -6.76 -4.80 14.81
CA LYS A 264 -7.04 -4.07 16.06
C LYS A 264 -7.26 -2.58 15.87
N CYS A 265 -6.75 -2.01 14.79
CA CYS A 265 -7.00 -0.64 14.36
C CYS A 265 -6.69 -0.50 12.87
N GLY A 266 -7.08 0.63 12.27
CA GLY A 266 -6.68 0.94 10.91
C GLY A 266 -6.39 2.41 10.65
N VAL A 267 -5.59 2.67 9.62
CA VAL A 267 -5.22 4.01 9.17
C VAL A 267 -5.58 4.17 7.70
N ALA A 268 -6.49 5.10 7.42
CA ALA A 268 -7.00 5.35 6.09
C ALA A 268 -6.42 6.66 5.55
N LEU A 269 -5.44 6.53 4.65
CA LEU A 269 -4.74 7.64 4.02
C LEU A 269 -5.58 8.15 2.85
N ASP A 270 -6.10 9.36 2.97
CA ASP A 270 -6.87 10.06 1.94
C ASP A 270 -7.99 9.21 1.33
N ALA A 271 -8.78 8.59 2.21
CA ALA A 271 -9.68 7.51 1.85
C ALA A 271 -10.73 7.93 0.81
N TRP A 272 -10.93 7.09 -0.21
CA TRP A 272 -12.00 7.26 -1.19
C TRP A 272 -13.24 6.46 -0.76
N MET A 273 -14.25 7.11 -0.20
CA MET A 273 -15.35 6.45 0.53
C MET A 273 -16.49 5.93 -0.36
N VAL A 274 -16.48 6.25 -1.66
CA VAL A 274 -17.52 5.84 -2.64
C VAL A 274 -17.77 4.32 -2.67
N PRO A 275 -16.75 3.43 -2.61
CA PRO A 275 -16.96 1.99 -2.75
C PRO A 275 -17.74 1.32 -1.61
N LEU A 276 -17.92 1.98 -0.46
CA LEU A 276 -18.43 1.35 0.76
C LEU A 276 -19.96 1.42 0.83
N ASP A 277 -20.60 0.38 1.33
CA ASP A 277 -22.01 0.42 1.73
C ASP A 277 -22.16 1.21 3.04
N ASP A 278 -23.21 2.03 3.18
CA ASP A 278 -23.44 2.79 4.42
C ASP A 278 -23.68 1.89 5.64
N GLU A 279 -24.23 0.70 5.41
CA GLU A 279 -24.57 -0.29 6.44
C GLU A 279 -23.33 -0.84 7.17
N ILE A 280 -22.14 -0.69 6.60
CA ILE A 280 -20.92 -1.22 7.22
C ILE A 280 -20.44 -0.33 8.37
N PHE A 281 -20.70 0.98 8.34
CA PHE A 281 -20.07 1.93 9.25
C PHE A 281 -20.37 1.63 10.74
N PRO A 282 -21.62 1.32 11.14
CA PRO A 282 -21.93 0.99 12.53
C PRO A 282 -21.27 -0.33 13.01
N ARG A 283 -20.83 -1.20 12.09
CA ARG A 283 -20.26 -2.52 12.41
C ARG A 283 -18.76 -2.47 12.67
N VAL A 284 -18.07 -1.41 12.25
CA VAL A 284 -16.65 -1.22 12.55
C VAL A 284 -16.48 -0.86 14.03
N LYS A 285 -15.85 -1.74 14.81
CA LYS A 285 -15.70 -1.58 16.28
C LYS A 285 -14.29 -1.18 16.73
N GLN A 286 -13.33 -1.26 15.84
CA GLN A 286 -11.91 -0.96 16.09
C GLN A 286 -11.60 0.49 15.79
N PRO A 287 -10.63 1.15 16.46
CA PRO A 287 -10.19 2.51 16.16
C PRO A 287 -9.77 2.72 14.70
N ILE A 288 -10.07 3.90 14.15
CA ILE A 288 -9.67 4.31 12.79
C ILE A 288 -9.09 5.72 12.84
N PHE A 289 -8.00 5.92 12.11
CA PHE A 289 -7.40 7.22 11.87
C PHE A 289 -7.48 7.59 10.39
N PHE A 290 -8.07 8.75 10.09
CA PHE A 290 -8.06 9.37 8.77
C PHE A 290 -6.94 10.39 8.65
N ILE A 291 -6.04 10.21 7.68
CA ILE A 291 -5.00 11.19 7.35
C ILE A 291 -5.27 11.67 5.92
N ASN A 292 -5.80 12.88 5.78
CA ASN A 292 -6.27 13.40 4.50
C ASN A 292 -5.26 14.35 3.86
N SER A 293 -5.29 14.44 2.53
CA SER A 293 -4.68 15.57 1.83
C SER A 293 -5.61 16.77 1.79
N GLU A 294 -5.04 17.98 1.73
CA GLU A 294 -5.82 19.21 1.72
C GLU A 294 -6.64 19.39 0.43
N LYS A 295 -6.11 18.92 -0.70
CA LYS A 295 -6.65 19.22 -2.04
C LYS A 295 -7.50 18.11 -2.66
N PHE A 296 -7.62 16.94 -2.03
CA PHE A 296 -8.39 15.81 -2.58
C PHE A 296 -9.83 15.71 -2.05
N GLN A 297 -10.08 16.15 -0.81
CA GLN A 297 -11.33 15.89 -0.11
C GLN A 297 -12.49 16.79 -0.58
N TRP A 298 -13.71 16.24 -0.54
CA TRP A 298 -14.96 16.97 -0.81
C TRP A 298 -16.05 16.63 0.20
N ALA A 299 -17.09 17.48 0.30
CA ALA A 299 -18.11 17.39 1.35
C ALA A 299 -18.79 16.02 1.42
N GLY A 300 -19.16 15.43 0.27
CA GLY A 300 -19.77 14.11 0.22
C GLY A 300 -18.87 12.99 0.78
N ASN A 301 -17.57 13.05 0.52
CA ASN A 301 -16.61 12.05 1.02
C ASN A 301 -16.40 12.17 2.53
N ILE A 302 -16.20 13.40 3.02
CA ILE A 302 -16.04 13.69 4.45
C ILE A 302 -17.32 13.33 5.23
N SER A 303 -18.50 13.64 4.69
CA SER A 303 -19.77 13.24 5.31
C SER A 303 -19.87 11.72 5.48
N ARG A 304 -19.31 10.93 4.55
CA ARG A 304 -19.23 9.46 4.71
C ARG A 304 -18.22 9.06 5.78
N MET A 305 -17.05 9.70 5.86
CA MET A 305 -16.08 9.42 6.93
C MET A 305 -16.69 9.66 8.31
N LYS A 306 -17.41 10.77 8.50
CA LYS A 306 -18.07 11.10 9.77
C LYS A 306 -19.19 10.14 10.17
N LYS A 307 -19.71 9.30 9.27
CA LYS A 307 -20.65 8.22 9.66
C LYS A 307 -20.00 7.15 10.54
N LEU A 308 -18.66 7.10 10.62
CA LEU A 308 -17.91 6.23 11.53
C LEU A 308 -17.68 6.87 12.91
N ASP A 309 -18.03 8.15 13.10
CA ASP A 309 -17.86 8.86 14.37
C ASP A 309 -18.59 8.11 15.47
N CYS A 310 -17.90 7.90 16.58
CA CYS A 310 -18.40 7.15 17.72
C CYS A 310 -17.90 7.81 19.01
N THR A 311 -18.76 7.91 20.02
CA THR A 311 -18.39 8.48 21.34
C THR A 311 -17.55 7.53 22.19
N VAL A 312 -17.53 6.24 21.85
CA VAL A 312 -16.87 5.17 22.63
C VAL A 312 -15.55 4.73 22.02
N ILE A 313 -15.45 4.76 20.69
CA ILE A 313 -14.28 4.28 19.95
C ILE A 313 -13.53 5.49 19.43
N ASP A 314 -12.20 5.52 19.64
CA ASP A 314 -11.38 6.61 19.14
C ASP A 314 -11.40 6.67 17.60
N ARG A 315 -11.85 7.81 17.09
CA ARG A 315 -11.94 8.14 15.66
C ARG A 315 -11.22 9.46 15.46
N LYS A 316 -10.07 9.40 14.81
CA LYS A 316 -9.22 10.57 14.59
C LYS A 316 -9.23 10.95 13.12
N MET A 317 -9.07 12.24 12.87
CA MET A 317 -8.96 12.78 11.53
C MET A 317 -8.02 13.98 11.56
N ILE A 318 -7.06 14.01 10.64
CA ILE A 318 -6.22 15.18 10.36
C ILE A 318 -6.16 15.43 8.86
N THR A 319 -5.83 16.65 8.48
CA THR A 319 -5.49 17.02 7.11
C THR A 319 -4.10 17.67 7.06
N ILE A 320 -3.25 17.20 6.16
CA ILE A 320 -1.90 17.75 5.97
C ILE A 320 -1.96 18.93 4.99
N ARG A 321 -1.58 20.13 5.43
CA ARG A 321 -1.59 21.35 4.62
C ARG A 321 -0.69 21.25 3.41
N GLY A 322 -1.09 21.89 2.32
CA GLY A 322 -0.37 21.96 1.06
C GLY A 322 -0.30 20.64 0.29
N THR A 323 -0.79 19.52 0.83
CA THR A 323 -0.68 18.21 0.16
C THR A 323 -1.74 18.01 -0.93
N VAL A 324 -1.44 17.09 -1.83
CA VAL A 324 -2.34 16.57 -2.87
C VAL A 324 -2.53 15.07 -2.68
N HIS A 325 -3.49 14.46 -3.39
CA HIS A 325 -3.74 13.02 -3.32
C HIS A 325 -2.48 12.17 -3.58
N GLN A 326 -1.60 12.66 -4.45
CA GLN A 326 -0.37 11.98 -4.83
C GLN A 326 0.79 12.20 -3.84
N SER A 327 0.58 12.91 -2.73
CA SER A 327 1.59 13.10 -1.67
C SER A 327 1.87 11.85 -0.83
N PHE A 328 0.99 10.84 -0.87
CA PHE A 328 1.16 9.57 -0.16
C PHE A 328 1.92 8.48 -0.95
N PRO A 329 1.65 8.25 -2.25
CA PRO A 329 2.42 7.30 -3.05
C PRO A 329 3.82 7.82 -3.42
N ASP A 330 4.72 6.90 -3.73
CA ASP A 330 6.14 7.17 -3.99
C ASP A 330 6.40 8.12 -5.18
N PHE A 331 5.46 8.25 -6.13
CA PHE A 331 5.58 9.15 -7.29
C PHE A 331 5.95 10.59 -6.91
N THR A 332 5.55 11.04 -5.71
CA THR A 332 5.85 12.38 -5.24
C THR A 332 7.34 12.65 -5.08
N PHE A 333 8.18 11.62 -4.88
CA PHE A 333 9.62 11.78 -4.69
C PHE A 333 10.42 11.69 -5.99
N LEU A 334 9.82 11.14 -7.04
CA LEU A 334 10.53 10.69 -8.25
C LEU A 334 10.48 11.70 -9.40
N THR A 335 9.73 12.79 -9.24
CA THR A 335 9.60 13.84 -10.25
C THR A 335 10.18 15.17 -9.76
N GLY A 336 10.91 15.86 -10.63
CA GLY A 336 11.40 17.23 -10.35
C GLY A 336 10.25 18.18 -9.99
N ASN A 337 10.50 19.18 -9.13
CA ASN A 337 9.45 20.05 -8.59
C ASN A 337 8.54 20.69 -9.64
N TRP A 338 9.09 21.05 -10.81
CA TRP A 338 8.32 21.64 -11.90
C TRP A 338 7.37 20.63 -12.58
N ILE A 339 7.87 19.46 -12.95
CA ILE A 339 7.07 18.37 -13.55
C ILE A 339 6.06 17.83 -12.55
N GLY A 340 6.47 17.65 -11.29
CA GLY A 340 5.62 17.18 -10.22
C GLY A 340 4.44 18.12 -9.93
N LYS A 341 4.66 19.43 -9.93
CA LYS A 341 3.56 20.41 -9.76
C LYS A 341 2.65 20.47 -10.99
N LEU A 342 3.20 20.44 -12.21
CA LEU A 342 2.43 20.44 -13.45
C LEU A 342 1.51 19.21 -13.56
N MET A 343 2.01 18.04 -13.15
CA MET A 343 1.29 16.77 -13.17
C MET A 343 0.46 16.50 -11.90
N LYS A 344 0.37 17.47 -10.97
CA LYS A 344 -0.30 17.34 -9.65
C LYS A 344 0.21 16.15 -8.80
N LEU A 345 1.46 15.75 -9.01
CA LEU A 345 2.19 14.74 -8.22
C LEU A 345 2.83 15.34 -6.95
N LYS A 346 3.00 16.68 -6.92
CA LYS A 346 3.53 17.42 -5.78
C LYS A 346 2.57 18.51 -5.32
N GLY A 347 2.49 18.65 -4.01
CA GLY A 347 1.78 19.73 -3.34
C GLY A 347 2.59 21.02 -3.26
N GLU A 348 2.14 21.92 -2.39
CA GLU A 348 2.88 23.12 -1.98
C GLU A 348 3.91 22.81 -0.90
N ILE A 349 3.59 21.85 -0.03
CA ILE A 349 4.49 21.35 1.01
C ILE A 349 5.60 20.47 0.41
N ASP A 350 6.74 20.43 1.11
CA ASP A 350 7.81 19.50 0.82
C ASP A 350 7.33 18.03 0.95
N PRO A 351 7.59 17.16 -0.05
CA PRO A 351 7.13 15.77 0.01
C PRO A 351 7.70 14.96 1.18
N GLU A 352 8.96 15.18 1.57
CA GLU A 352 9.56 14.45 2.70
C GLU A 352 8.94 14.91 4.02
N LEU A 353 8.69 16.20 4.19
CA LEU A 353 7.95 16.72 5.35
C LEU A 353 6.52 16.15 5.43
N ALA A 354 5.81 16.11 4.29
CA ALA A 354 4.44 15.59 4.25
C ALA A 354 4.38 14.11 4.64
N ILE A 355 5.27 13.27 4.09
CA ILE A 355 5.29 11.85 4.44
C ILE A 355 5.76 11.63 5.88
N ASP A 356 6.67 12.46 6.39
CA ASP A 356 7.09 12.42 7.79
C ASP A 356 5.94 12.65 8.75
N LEU A 357 5.12 13.68 8.50
CA LEU A 357 3.95 13.98 9.32
C LEU A 357 2.96 12.81 9.30
N SER A 358 2.70 12.26 8.11
CA SER A 358 1.83 11.08 7.93
C SER A 358 2.36 9.86 8.70
N ASN A 359 3.65 9.55 8.56
CA ASN A 359 4.28 8.39 9.17
C ASN A 359 4.36 8.51 10.69
N LYS A 360 4.77 9.67 11.22
CA LYS A 360 4.84 9.92 12.67
C LYS A 360 3.48 9.87 13.34
N ALA A 361 2.47 10.49 12.73
CA ALA A 361 1.10 10.42 13.23
C ALA A 361 0.55 8.97 13.18
N THR A 362 0.86 8.22 12.11
CA THR A 362 0.54 6.80 11.99
C THR A 362 1.20 5.97 13.10
N LEU A 363 2.50 6.14 13.34
CA LEU A 363 3.25 5.41 14.37
C LEU A 363 2.70 5.67 15.77
N ALA A 364 2.40 6.93 16.11
CA ALA A 364 1.77 7.28 17.37
C ALA A 364 0.39 6.61 17.53
N PHE A 365 -0.43 6.63 16.49
CA PHE A 365 -1.75 5.99 16.49
C PHE A 365 -1.65 4.47 16.66
N LEU A 366 -0.74 3.83 15.92
CA LEU A 366 -0.48 2.39 16.04
C LEU A 366 0.00 2.04 17.45
N GLN A 367 0.90 2.83 18.04
CA GLN A 367 1.34 2.62 19.42
C GLN A 367 0.18 2.65 20.41
N ARG A 368 -0.67 3.68 20.33
CA ARG A 368 -1.82 3.86 21.21
C ARG A 368 -2.78 2.66 21.17
N HIS A 369 -3.07 2.13 19.98
CA HIS A 369 -4.12 1.13 19.81
C HIS A 369 -3.63 -0.32 19.74
N LEU A 370 -2.35 -0.54 19.40
CA LEU A 370 -1.70 -1.85 19.49
C LEU A 370 -0.95 -2.05 20.81
N ARG A 371 -0.91 -1.03 21.68
CA ARG A 371 -0.21 -1.03 22.97
C ARG A 371 1.28 -1.36 22.82
N LEU A 372 1.93 -0.68 21.89
CA LEU A 372 3.36 -0.86 21.62
C LEU A 372 4.20 -0.24 22.74
N GLU A 373 5.30 -0.90 23.07
CA GLU A 373 6.30 -0.42 24.03
C GLU A 373 7.45 0.23 23.24
N LYS A 374 7.15 1.37 22.62
CA LYS A 374 8.08 2.23 21.88
C LYS A 374 7.86 3.69 22.32
N ASP A 375 8.65 4.61 21.79
CA ASP A 375 8.55 6.04 22.12
C ASP A 375 7.73 6.83 21.09
N PHE A 376 6.83 6.19 20.33
CA PHE A 376 6.05 6.87 19.28
C PHE A 376 4.99 7.83 19.84
N ASN A 377 4.64 7.69 21.13
CA ASN A 377 3.80 8.65 21.85
C ASN A 377 4.40 10.07 21.90
N GLN A 378 5.70 10.24 21.64
CA GLN A 378 6.28 11.58 21.44
C GLN A 378 5.59 12.36 20.31
N TRP A 379 4.92 11.67 19.36
CA TRP A 379 4.15 12.27 18.27
C TRP A 379 2.64 12.22 18.49
N ASP A 380 2.16 11.92 19.70
CA ASP A 380 0.73 12.00 20.05
C ASP A 380 0.06 13.32 19.65
N PRO A 381 0.71 14.50 19.79
CA PRO A 381 0.11 15.77 19.34
C PRO A 381 -0.27 15.78 17.85
N LEU A 382 0.44 15.04 16.99
CA LEU A 382 0.14 14.98 15.56
C LEU A 382 -1.18 14.27 15.27
N ILE A 383 -1.60 13.32 16.11
CA ILE A 383 -2.89 12.62 15.97
C ILE A 383 -4.06 13.61 16.13
N ASP A 384 -3.87 14.64 16.95
CA ASP A 384 -4.84 15.70 17.20
C ASP A 384 -4.65 16.91 16.26
N GLY A 385 -3.76 16.81 15.27
CA GLY A 385 -3.47 17.87 14.31
C GLY A 385 -2.71 19.06 14.91
N GLN A 386 -1.96 18.86 15.99
CA GLN A 386 -1.16 19.90 16.65
C GLN A 386 0.22 20.03 15.99
N ASP A 387 0.24 20.61 14.80
CA ASP A 387 1.44 21.02 14.06
C ASP A 387 1.04 22.16 13.11
N GLU A 388 1.97 23.06 12.76
CA GLU A 388 1.68 24.17 11.86
C GLU A 388 1.23 23.71 10.46
N ASN A 389 1.69 22.53 10.02
CA ASN A 389 1.37 21.91 8.75
C ASN A 389 0.16 20.97 8.83
N LEU A 390 -0.51 20.89 9.97
CA LEU A 390 -1.69 20.06 10.16
C LEU A 390 -2.95 20.90 10.42
N ILE A 391 -4.08 20.31 10.06
CA ILE A 391 -5.42 20.78 10.39
C ILE A 391 -6.08 19.67 11.20
N PRO A 392 -6.53 19.94 12.44
CA PRO A 392 -7.39 19.02 13.17
C PRO A 392 -8.69 18.77 12.38
N GLY A 393 -9.02 17.51 12.11
CA GLY A 393 -10.14 17.16 11.25
C GLY A 393 -9.87 17.45 9.78
N THR A 394 -10.59 18.41 9.19
CA THR A 394 -10.55 18.71 7.76
C THR A 394 -10.83 20.19 7.47
N ASN A 395 -10.27 20.70 6.37
CA ASN A 395 -10.59 22.01 5.80
C ASN A 395 -11.94 22.04 5.05
N VAL A 396 -12.59 20.91 4.82
CA VAL A 396 -13.85 20.85 4.09
C VAL A 396 -15.02 21.29 4.97
N ILE A 397 -15.72 22.34 4.55
CA ILE A 397 -16.93 22.83 5.22
C ILE A 397 -18.11 21.91 4.86
N LEU A 398 -18.70 21.29 5.88
CA LEU A 398 -19.97 20.57 5.74
C LEU A 398 -21.13 21.52 6.00
N LEU A 399 -22.05 21.65 5.05
CA LEU A 399 -23.33 22.28 5.31
C LEU A 399 -24.08 21.38 6.30
N GLN A 400 -24.33 21.86 7.51
CA GLN A 400 -25.23 21.19 8.44
C GLN A 400 -26.60 21.12 7.76
N SER A 401 -27.07 19.91 7.45
CA SER A 401 -28.50 19.71 7.20
C SER A 401 -29.22 20.15 8.45
N SER A 402 -30.04 21.19 8.35
CA SER A 402 -30.99 21.61 9.38
C SER A 402 -31.69 20.37 9.92
N MET A 403 -31.52 20.14 11.22
CA MET A 403 -32.15 19.06 11.98
C MET A 403 -33.67 19.10 11.86
#